data_AF-A0A1F4V3A0-F1
#
_entry.id   AF-A0A1F4V3A0-F1
#
_cell.length_a   1.000
_cell.length_b   1.000
_cell.length_c   1.000
_cell.angle_alpha   90.00
_cell.angle_beta   90.00
_cell.angle_gamma   90.00
#
_symmetry.space_group_name_H-M   'P 1'
#
loop_
_entity.id
_entity.type
_entity.pdbx_description
1 polymer ?
#
loop_
_entity_poly.entity_id
_entity_poly.type
_entity_poly.pdbx_seq_one_letter_code
_entity_poly.pdbx_strand_id
1 'polypeptide(L)'
;MKPNINLIVADNESVVQSALISNNYVQAFLLVHSLIESLLRALLNKLDPNSELCFSDLIKGYEARLAEEYYPSPTFVEELTEFNRRRNRVIHRLWRNGFTHTNNNLKDAAEAAVHLYSLFIEWLQIFDDDLENLGFRLSDEQ
;
A
#
# COMPACT_ATOMS: atom_id res chain seq x y z
N MET A 1 -15.43 -15.87 -11.38
CA MET A 1 -15.83 -15.47 -10.02
C MET A 1 -15.05 -14.22 -9.70
N LYS A 2 -15.70 -13.09 -9.37
CA LYS A 2 -14.96 -11.87 -9.00
C LYS A 2 -14.29 -12.12 -7.63
N PRO A 3 -13.01 -11.79 -7.46
CA PRO A 3 -12.36 -11.93 -6.17
C PRO A 3 -13.07 -11.07 -5.11
N ASN A 4 -13.24 -11.59 -3.90
CA ASN A 4 -13.77 -10.82 -2.79
C ASN A 4 -12.62 -10.00 -2.19
N ILE A 5 -12.68 -8.68 -2.36
CA ILE A 5 -11.59 -7.78 -1.96
C ILE A 5 -11.34 -7.82 -0.45
N ASN A 6 -12.37 -7.95 0.38
CA ASN A 6 -12.24 -8.03 1.83
C ASN A 6 -11.44 -9.28 2.25
N LEU A 7 -11.63 -10.41 1.56
CA LEU A 7 -10.86 -11.63 1.83
C LEU A 7 -9.40 -11.49 1.41
N ILE A 8 -9.14 -10.82 0.28
CA ILE A 8 -7.78 -10.57 -0.21
C ILE A 8 -7.02 -9.62 0.73
N VAL A 9 -7.69 -8.58 1.21
CA VAL A 9 -7.12 -7.60 2.14
C VAL A 9 -6.78 -8.29 3.45
N ALA A 10 -7.73 -9.01 4.06
CA ALA A 10 -7.50 -9.71 5.33
C ALA A 10 -6.37 -10.75 5.24
N ASP A 11 -6.29 -11.50 4.13
CA ASP A 11 -5.20 -12.44 3.88
C ASP A 11 -3.84 -11.71 3.83
N ASN A 12 -3.73 -10.67 3.02
CA ASN A 12 -2.49 -9.91 2.89
C ASN A 12 -2.07 -9.24 4.21
N GLU A 13 -3.00 -8.66 4.97
CA GLU A 13 -2.71 -8.05 6.28
C GLU A 13 -2.21 -9.10 7.29
N SER A 14 -2.83 -10.29 7.33
CA SER A 14 -2.38 -11.40 8.18
C SER A 14 -0.96 -11.86 7.83
N VAL A 15 -0.65 -11.96 6.53
CA VAL A 15 0.69 -12.36 6.07
C VAL A 15 1.72 -11.26 6.33
N VAL A 16 1.35 -9.97 6.26
CA VAL A 16 2.22 -8.85 6.67
C VAL A 16 2.64 -9.01 8.13
N GLN A 17 1.69 -9.23 9.03
CA GLN A 17 1.99 -9.38 10.47
C GLN A 17 2.90 -10.59 10.72
N SER A 18 2.59 -11.73 10.08
CA SER A 18 3.40 -12.95 10.17
C SER A 18 4.83 -12.74 9.66
N ALA A 19 4.97 -11.97 8.57
CA ALA A 19 6.26 -11.64 7.98
C ALA A 19 7.08 -10.72 8.89
N LEU A 20 6.47 -9.73 9.55
CA LEU A 20 7.16 -8.86 10.52
C LEU A 20 7.68 -9.65 11.73
N ILE A 21 6.83 -10.51 12.32
CA ILE A 21 7.21 -11.38 13.45
C ILE A 21 8.36 -12.31 13.08
N SER A 22 8.36 -12.82 11.84
CA SER A 22 9.38 -13.73 11.33
C SER A 22 10.61 -13.02 10.76
N ASN A 23 10.71 -11.69 10.90
CA ASN A 23 11.76 -10.84 10.34
C ASN A 23 11.91 -10.95 8.81
N ASN A 24 10.83 -11.28 8.09
CA ASN A 24 10.76 -11.27 6.62
C ASN A 24 10.27 -9.90 6.10
N TYR A 25 11.12 -8.89 6.28
CA TYR A 25 10.82 -7.50 5.96
C TYR A 25 10.62 -7.24 4.46
N VAL A 26 11.27 -8.00 3.57
CA VAL A 26 11.00 -7.91 2.11
C VAL A 26 9.57 -8.31 1.80
N GLN A 27 9.11 -9.43 2.36
CA GLN A 27 7.74 -9.88 2.15
C GLN A 27 6.75 -8.87 2.74
N ALA A 28 6.96 -8.42 3.98
CA ALA A 28 6.10 -7.43 4.62
C ALA A 28 6.00 -6.14 3.79
N PHE A 29 7.14 -5.58 3.37
CA PHE A 29 7.18 -4.34 2.59
C PHE A 29 6.43 -4.46 1.25
N LEU A 30 6.64 -5.57 0.52
CA LEU A 30 5.99 -5.76 -0.79
C LEU A 30 4.49 -6.04 -0.67
N LEU A 31 4.06 -6.74 0.39
CA LEU A 31 2.63 -6.96 0.66
C LEU A 31 1.94 -5.66 1.05
N VAL A 32 2.55 -4.83 1.89
CA VAL A 32 2.01 -3.49 2.19
C VAL A 32 1.92 -2.63 0.94
N HIS A 33 2.89 -2.72 0.02
CA HIS A 33 2.78 -2.04 -1.26
C HIS A 33 1.57 -2.52 -2.07
N SER A 34 1.32 -3.83 -2.10
CA SER A 34 0.15 -4.41 -2.76
C SER A 34 -1.17 -3.92 -2.12
N LEU A 35 -1.21 -3.81 -0.79
CA LEU A 35 -2.36 -3.30 -0.05
C LEU A 35 -2.65 -1.83 -0.36
N ILE A 36 -1.63 -0.96 -0.34
CA ILE A 36 -1.79 0.46 -0.73
C ILE A 36 -2.25 0.56 -2.18
N GLU A 37 -1.70 -0.26 -3.09
CA GLU A 37 -2.13 -0.28 -4.48
C GLU A 37 -3.60 -0.66 -4.60
N SER A 38 -4.04 -1.65 -3.83
CA SER A 38 -5.43 -2.11 -3.79
C SER A 38 -6.36 -1.00 -3.28
N LEU A 39 -5.95 -0.24 -2.26
CA LEU A 39 -6.70 0.94 -1.78
C LEU A 39 -6.84 2.00 -2.86
N LEU A 40 -5.73 2.38 -3.52
CA LEU A 40 -5.77 3.39 -4.59
C LEU A 40 -6.67 2.93 -5.75
N ARG A 41 -6.62 1.64 -6.11
CA ARG A 41 -7.50 1.08 -7.14
C ARG A 41 -8.96 1.11 -6.70
N ALA A 42 -9.28 0.81 -5.45
CA ALA A 42 -10.63 0.90 -4.92
C ALA A 42 -11.14 2.35 -4.98
N LEU A 43 -10.39 3.29 -4.41
CA LEU A 43 -10.71 4.72 -4.39
C LEU A 43 -10.97 5.28 -5.80
N LEU A 44 -10.18 4.86 -6.79
CA LEU A 44 -10.29 5.34 -8.16
C LEU A 44 -11.26 4.53 -9.03
N ASN A 45 -11.97 3.55 -8.43
CA ASN A 45 -12.84 2.61 -9.14
C ASN A 45 -12.12 1.88 -10.30
N LYS A 46 -10.85 1.50 -10.09
CA LYS A 46 -9.95 0.79 -11.03
C LYS A 46 -9.62 -0.63 -10.58
N LEU A 47 -10.64 -1.37 -10.14
CA LEU A 47 -10.52 -2.75 -9.63
C LEU A 47 -10.39 -3.82 -10.72
N ASP A 48 -10.38 -3.47 -12.01
CA ASP A 48 -10.13 -4.45 -13.07
C ASP A 48 -8.69 -4.99 -12.96
N PRO A 49 -8.49 -6.29 -12.68
CA PRO A 49 -7.16 -6.87 -12.56
C PRO A 49 -6.38 -6.89 -13.88
N ASN A 50 -7.05 -6.70 -15.02
CA ASN A 50 -6.39 -6.61 -16.33
C ASN A 50 -6.00 -5.16 -16.70
N SER A 51 -6.26 -4.21 -15.81
CA SER A 51 -5.89 -2.80 -16.01
C SER A 51 -4.36 -2.65 -16.03
N GLU A 52 -3.83 -2.09 -17.12
CA GLU A 52 -2.40 -1.80 -17.29
C GLU A 52 -1.90 -0.62 -16.45
N LEU A 53 -2.74 -0.06 -15.57
CA LEU A 53 -2.36 1.05 -14.69
C LEU A 53 -1.23 0.63 -13.75
N CYS A 54 -0.14 1.38 -13.76
CA CYS A 54 0.94 1.20 -12.80
C CYS A 54 0.72 2.06 -11.56
N PHE A 55 1.48 1.78 -10.49
CA PHE A 55 1.33 2.50 -9.21
C PHE A 55 1.50 4.02 -9.35
N SER A 56 2.38 4.51 -10.24
CA SER A 56 2.51 5.94 -10.49
C SER A 56 1.31 6.57 -11.20
N ASP A 57 0.56 5.80 -12.00
CA ASP A 57 -0.67 6.30 -12.62
C ASP A 57 -1.77 6.42 -11.58
N LEU A 58 -1.81 5.49 -10.62
CA LEU A 58 -2.74 5.55 -9.48
C LEU A 58 -2.45 6.75 -8.58
N ILE A 59 -1.17 7.06 -8.30
CA ILE A 59 -0.80 8.26 -7.54
C ILE A 59 -1.28 9.54 -8.25
N LYS A 60 -1.08 9.64 -9.57
CA LYS A 60 -1.56 10.79 -10.35
C LYS A 60 -3.08 10.90 -10.36
N GLY A 61 -3.78 9.76 -10.45
CA GLY A 61 -5.24 9.72 -10.35
C GLY A 61 -5.74 10.20 -8.99
N TYR A 62 -5.06 9.79 -7.92
CA TYR A 62 -5.34 10.27 -6.57
C TYR A 62 -5.10 11.78 -6.41
N GLU A 63 -3.96 12.28 -6.89
CA GLU A 63 -3.65 13.73 -6.89
C GLU A 63 -4.71 14.54 -7.66
N ALA A 64 -5.14 14.06 -8.83
CA ALA A 64 -6.19 14.70 -9.60
C ALA A 64 -7.53 14.73 -8.84
N ARG A 65 -7.89 13.63 -8.18
CA ARG A 65 -9.11 13.56 -7.37
C ARG A 65 -9.09 14.54 -6.19
N LEU A 66 -7.95 14.68 -5.49
CA LEU A 66 -7.81 15.67 -4.41
C LEU A 66 -8.05 17.11 -4.92
N ALA A 67 -7.56 17.43 -6.13
CA ALA A 67 -7.73 18.74 -6.72
C ALA A 67 -9.19 19.04 -7.12
N GLU A 68 -9.94 18.02 -7.57
CA GLU A 68 -11.36 18.13 -7.93
C GLU A 68 -12.25 18.35 -6.70
N GLU A 69 -11.92 17.76 -5.56
CA GLU A 69 -12.67 17.87 -4.31
C GLU A 69 -12.29 19.11 -3.46
N TYR A 70 -11.58 20.09 -4.06
CA TYR A 70 -11.15 21.36 -3.43
C TYR A 70 -10.18 21.22 -2.25
N TYR A 71 -9.39 20.15 -2.18
CA TYR A 71 -8.38 20.01 -1.14
C TYR A 71 -7.11 20.79 -1.50
N PRO A 72 -6.66 21.74 -0.65
CA PRO A 72 -5.55 22.62 -0.98
C PRO A 72 -4.16 21.97 -0.86
N SER A 73 -4.07 20.75 -0.31
CA SER A 73 -2.81 20.07 -0.02
C SER A 73 -2.77 18.69 -0.68
N PRO A 74 -1.67 18.33 -1.38
CA PRO A 74 -1.46 17.02 -1.98
C PRO A 74 -1.07 15.98 -0.92
N THR A 75 -1.88 15.83 0.12
CA THR A 75 -1.62 14.96 1.27
C THR A 75 -1.36 13.53 0.81
N PHE A 76 -0.28 12.91 1.29
CA PHE A 76 0.22 11.58 0.91
C PHE A 76 0.79 11.43 -0.52
N VAL A 77 0.67 12.43 -1.42
CA VAL A 77 1.17 12.28 -2.81
C VAL A 77 2.71 12.11 -2.82
N GLU A 78 3.43 12.88 -2.01
CA GLU A 78 4.88 12.79 -1.90
C GLU A 78 5.32 11.48 -1.24
N GLU A 79 4.65 11.08 -0.16
CA GLU A 79 4.89 9.86 0.58
C GLU A 79 4.69 8.62 -0.30
N LEU A 80 3.58 8.56 -1.04
CA LEU A 80 3.29 7.48 -1.99
C LEU A 80 4.30 7.46 -3.14
N THR A 81 4.72 8.62 -3.63
CA THR A 81 5.76 8.73 -4.67
C THR A 81 7.10 8.19 -4.19
N GLU A 82 7.53 8.57 -2.98
CA GLU A 82 8.78 8.09 -2.41
C GLU A 82 8.71 6.60 -2.02
N PHE A 83 7.54 6.12 -1.60
CA PHE A 83 7.27 4.72 -1.35
C PHE A 83 7.42 3.87 -2.62
N ASN A 84 6.85 4.31 -3.75
CA ASN A 84 7.03 3.66 -5.06
C ASN A 84 8.51 3.64 -5.50
N ARG A 85 9.21 4.77 -5.35
CA ARG A 85 10.67 4.83 -5.61
C ARG A 85 11.44 3.84 -4.75
N ARG A 86 11.07 3.71 -3.47
CA ARG A 86 11.68 2.76 -2.54
C ARG A 86 11.42 1.33 -2.98
N ARG A 87 10.21 0.98 -3.42
CA ARG A 87 9.91 -0.35 -3.98
C ARG A 87 10.83 -0.69 -5.15
N ASN A 88 11.04 0.23 -6.08
CA ASN A 88 11.97 0.00 -7.20
C ASN A 88 13.40 -0.23 -6.73
N ARG A 89 13.87 0.51 -5.71
CA ARG A 89 15.18 0.27 -5.08
C ARG A 89 15.26 -1.09 -4.39
N VAL A 90 14.19 -1.57 -3.74
CA VAL A 90 14.14 -2.90 -3.13
C VAL A 90 14.31 -3.98 -4.19
N ILE A 91 13.53 -3.92 -5.28
CA ILE A 91 13.64 -4.87 -6.39
C ILE A 91 15.07 -4.88 -6.97
N HIS A 92 15.66 -3.70 -7.18
CA HIS A 92 17.04 -3.60 -7.66
C HIS A 92 18.05 -4.20 -6.67
N ARG A 93 17.87 -3.99 -5.36
CA ARG A 93 18.73 -4.58 -4.31
C ARG A 93 18.58 -6.11 -4.24
N LEU A 94 17.37 -6.65 -4.44
CA LEU A 94 17.15 -8.09 -4.49
C LEU A 94 17.96 -8.73 -5.62
N TRP A 95 17.93 -8.14 -6.81
CA TRP A 95 18.73 -8.61 -7.95
C TRP A 95 20.24 -8.47 -7.70
N ARG A 96 20.69 -7.34 -7.14
CA ARG A 96 22.13 -7.03 -7.01
C ARG A 96 22.79 -7.72 -5.82
N ASN A 97 22.11 -7.80 -4.68
CA ASN A 97 22.69 -8.18 -3.39
C ASN A 97 22.06 -9.45 -2.80
N GLY A 98 20.98 -9.98 -3.41
CA GLY A 98 20.27 -11.16 -2.92
C GLY A 98 19.29 -10.86 -1.77
N PHE A 99 18.51 -11.89 -1.42
CA PHE A 99 17.41 -11.79 -0.46
C PHE A 99 17.88 -11.43 0.96
N THR A 100 18.75 -12.23 1.57
CA THR A 100 19.15 -12.07 2.99
C THR A 100 19.71 -10.69 3.28
N HIS A 101 20.61 -10.20 2.42
CA HIS A 101 21.20 -8.87 2.57
C HIS A 101 20.15 -7.77 2.42
N THR A 102 19.25 -7.89 1.44
CA THR A 102 18.20 -6.88 1.23
C THR A 102 17.23 -6.86 2.41
N ASN A 103 16.82 -8.05 2.88
CA ASN A 103 15.90 -8.23 3.99
C ASN A 103 16.41 -7.57 5.28
N ASN A 104 17.64 -7.87 5.69
CA ASN A 104 18.20 -7.32 6.93
C ASN A 104 18.29 -5.78 6.93
N ASN A 105 18.40 -5.16 5.75
CA ASN A 105 18.49 -3.71 5.59
C ASN A 105 17.11 -3.04 5.32
N LEU A 106 16.01 -3.79 5.37
CA LEU A 106 14.68 -3.28 5.05
C LEU A 106 13.75 -3.14 6.25
N LYS A 107 14.19 -3.52 7.46
CA LYS A 107 13.38 -3.46 8.69
C LYS A 107 12.64 -2.12 8.85
N ASP A 108 13.40 -1.02 8.98
CA ASP A 108 12.82 0.31 9.22
C ASP A 108 11.88 0.75 8.08
N ALA A 109 12.19 0.35 6.84
CA ALA A 109 11.35 0.67 5.69
C ALA A 109 10.06 -0.14 5.67
N ALA A 110 10.07 -1.39 6.14
CA ALA A 110 8.88 -2.22 6.27
C ALA A 110 7.97 -1.72 7.39
N GLU A 111 8.53 -1.36 8.54
CA GLU A 111 7.79 -0.75 9.65
C GLU A 111 7.18 0.61 9.25
N ALA A 112 7.95 1.46 8.57
CA ALA A 112 7.44 2.72 8.04
C ALA A 112 6.34 2.52 6.98
N ALA A 113 6.41 1.46 6.18
CA ALA A 113 5.37 1.14 5.20
C ALA A 113 4.05 0.78 5.88
N VAL A 114 4.10 -0.03 6.93
CA VAL A 114 2.93 -0.37 7.77
C VAL A 114 2.30 0.91 8.33
N HIS A 115 3.10 1.80 8.90
CA HIS A 115 2.60 3.06 9.44
C HIS A 115 1.97 3.96 8.37
N LEU A 116 2.62 4.08 7.20
CA LEU A 116 2.06 4.81 6.05
C LEU A 116 0.70 4.24 5.64
N TYR A 117 0.57 2.92 5.58
CA TYR A 117 -0.67 2.26 5.21
C TYR A 117 -1.79 2.52 6.23
N SER A 118 -1.52 2.38 7.54
CA SER A 118 -2.50 2.69 8.58
C SER A 118 -2.99 4.14 8.49
N LEU A 119 -2.06 5.10 8.45
CA LEU A 119 -2.40 6.52 8.34
C LEU A 119 -3.15 6.85 7.04
N PHE A 120 -2.82 6.16 5.94
CA PHE A 120 -3.49 6.39 4.67
C PHE A 120 -4.92 5.84 4.67
N ILE A 121 -5.18 4.71 5.34
CA ILE A 121 -6.55 4.22 5.55
C ILE A 121 -7.34 5.23 6.39
N GLU A 122 -6.80 5.64 7.54
CA GLU A 122 -7.45 6.61 8.43
C GLU A 122 -7.77 7.91 7.69
N TRP A 123 -6.81 8.41 6.91
CA TRP A 123 -7.02 9.56 6.04
C TRP A 123 -8.18 9.29 5.09
N LEU A 124 -8.13 8.23 4.28
CA LEU A 124 -9.14 7.95 3.26
C LEU A 124 -10.56 7.73 3.83
N GLN A 125 -10.69 7.15 5.03
CA GLN A 125 -11.98 7.02 5.72
C GLN A 125 -12.62 8.38 6.08
N ILE A 126 -11.84 9.46 6.16
CA ILE A 126 -12.37 10.82 6.32
C ILE A 126 -13.03 11.32 5.02
N PHE A 127 -12.64 10.79 3.85
CA PHE A 127 -13.08 11.25 2.53
C PHE A 127 -14.20 10.41 1.92
N ASP A 128 -14.22 9.11 2.20
CA ASP A 128 -15.08 8.17 1.50
C ASP A 128 -15.57 7.07 2.44
N ASP A 129 -16.77 7.25 3.00
CA ASP A 129 -17.43 6.30 3.90
C ASP A 129 -17.60 4.91 3.24
N ASP A 130 -17.63 4.82 1.91
CA ASP A 130 -17.75 3.54 1.21
C ASP A 130 -16.47 2.69 1.30
N LEU A 131 -15.32 3.30 1.62
CA LEU A 131 -14.06 2.57 1.85
C LEU A 131 -14.07 1.74 3.13
N GLU A 132 -14.86 2.14 4.14
CA GLU A 132 -15.00 1.40 5.40
C GLU A 132 -15.53 -0.02 5.14
N ASN A 133 -16.37 -0.19 4.11
CA ASN A 133 -16.98 -1.47 3.74
C ASN A 133 -16.00 -2.44 3.04
N LEU A 134 -14.81 -1.98 2.64
CA LEU A 134 -13.82 -2.79 1.90
C LEU A 134 -12.85 -3.56 2.81
N GLY A 135 -12.96 -3.38 4.13
CA GLY A 135 -12.29 -4.24 5.11
C GLY A 135 -10.79 -4.00 5.31
N PHE A 136 -10.28 -2.82 4.97
CA PHE A 136 -8.90 -2.39 5.28
C PHE A 136 -8.78 -1.99 6.75
N ARG A 137 -7.86 -2.59 7.53
CA ARG A 137 -7.89 -2.52 9.00
C ARG A 137 -6.54 -2.56 9.73
N LEU A 138 -5.42 -2.13 9.15
CA LEU A 138 -4.08 -2.37 9.75
C LEU A 138 -3.83 -1.80 11.16
N SER A 139 -4.81 -1.22 11.84
CA SER A 139 -4.74 -0.67 13.20
C SER A 139 -5.79 -1.22 14.17
N ASP A 140 -6.77 -2.02 13.76
CA ASP A 140 -7.83 -2.44 14.66
C ASP A 140 -7.57 -3.86 15.19
N GLU A 141 -7.24 -3.92 16.49
CA GLU A 141 -7.04 -5.09 17.37
C GLU A 141 -5.59 -5.63 17.48
N GLN A 142 -4.85 -5.06 18.44
CA GLN A 142 -3.97 -5.83 19.33
C GLN A 142 -4.73 -6.21 20.59
#